data_AF-A0A7W2KLE4-F1
#
_entry.id   AF-A0A7W2KLE4-F1
#
_cell.length_a   1.000
_cell.length_b   1.000
_cell.length_c   1.000
_cell.angle_alpha   90.00
_cell.angle_beta   90.00
_cell.angle_gamma   90.00
#
_symmetry.space_group_name_H-M   'P 1'
#
loop_
_entity.id
_entity.type
_entity.pdbx_description
1 polymer ?
#
loop_
_entity_poly.entity_id
_entity_poly.type
_entity_poly.pdbx_seq_one_letter_code
_entity_poly.pdbx_strand_id
1 'polypeptide(L)'
;MNIDTAKVRRESMRWYILLTLNTSRPVDPHEAVVLSTVQGMYRDATALELRRELDYLADRKMVTVEKSPSGPWSAGITSLGVDIVEYAVECRAGIARPEKYW
;
A
#
# COMPACT_ATOMS: atom_id res chain seq x y z
N MET A 1 22.13 -15.62 7.63
CA MET A 1 21.30 -14.69 6.85
C MET A 1 20.60 -13.75 7.83
N ASN A 2 21.03 -12.49 7.93
CA ASN A 2 20.39 -11.53 8.83
C ASN A 2 19.16 -10.95 8.12
N ILE A 3 17.97 -11.18 8.66
CA ILE A 3 16.72 -10.67 8.09
C ILE A 3 16.62 -9.18 8.42
N ASP A 4 16.60 -8.32 7.40
CA ASP A 4 16.26 -6.91 7.59
C ASP A 4 14.75 -6.78 7.82
N THR A 5 14.36 -6.82 9.09
CA THR A 5 12.96 -6.75 9.52
C THR A 5 12.30 -5.42 9.14
N ALA A 6 13.07 -4.33 9.09
CA ALA A 6 12.58 -3.02 8.70
C ALA A 6 12.25 -2.98 7.20
N LYS A 7 13.10 -3.60 6.36
CA LYS A 7 12.79 -3.77 4.93
C LYS A 7 11.53 -4.60 4.73
N VAL A 8 11.44 -5.75 5.40
CA VAL A 8 10.26 -6.63 5.31
C VAL A 8 8.99 -5.87 5.67
N ARG A 9 9.00 -5.09 6.76
CA ARG A 9 7.86 -4.28 7.18
C ARG A 9 7.41 -3.30 6.09
N ARG A 10 8.33 -2.51 5.51
CA ARG A 10 7.99 -1.54 4.46
C ARG A 10 7.40 -2.21 3.23
N GLU A 11 8.03 -3.29 2.75
CA GLU A 11 7.59 -4.00 1.56
C GLU A 11 6.23 -4.68 1.76
N SER A 12 5.98 -5.24 2.95
CA SER A 12 4.68 -5.80 3.33
C SER A 12 3.60 -4.74 3.47
N MET A 13 3.88 -3.60 4.11
CA MET A 13 2.93 -2.50 4.22
C MET A 13 2.47 -2.01 2.85
N ARG A 14 3.39 -1.82 1.90
CA ARG A 14 3.07 -1.44 0.51
C ARG A 14 2.13 -2.43 -0.15
N TRP A 15 2.37 -3.72 0.04
CA TRP A 15 1.52 -4.76 -0.49
C TRP A 15 0.11 -4.72 0.13
N TYR A 16 0.00 -4.60 1.45
CA TYR A 16 -1.29 -4.50 2.13
C TYR A 16 -2.07 -3.25 1.71
N ILE A 17 -1.41 -2.10 1.54
CA ILE A 17 -2.03 -0.88 1.03
C ILE A 17 -2.66 -1.14 -0.35
N LEU A 18 -1.92 -1.75 -1.28
CA LEU A 18 -2.46 -2.05 -2.61
C LEU A 18 -3.67 -3.00 -2.56
N LEU A 19 -3.63 -4.02 -1.70
CA LEU A 19 -4.76 -4.93 -1.51
C LEU A 19 -5.99 -4.22 -0.92
N THR A 20 -5.80 -3.38 0.10
CA THR A 20 -6.88 -2.61 0.71
C THR A 20 -7.53 -1.70 -0.32
N LEU A 21 -6.74 -0.95 -1.09
CA LEU A 21 -7.26 -0.01 -2.08
C LEU A 21 -7.91 -0.74 -3.27
N ASN A 22 -7.41 -1.91 -3.67
CA ASN A 22 -8.09 -2.72 -4.69
C ASN A 22 -9.47 -3.20 -4.22
N THR A 23 -9.58 -3.58 -2.95
CA THR A 23 -10.83 -4.09 -2.37
C THR A 23 -11.85 -2.99 -2.08
N SER A 24 -11.39 -1.74 -1.88
CA SER A 24 -12.27 -0.59 -1.65
C SER A 24 -12.90 -0.02 -2.92
N ARG A 25 -12.43 -0.43 -4.11
CA ARG A 25 -12.96 0.05 -5.39
C ARG A 25 -14.49 -0.15 -5.46
N PRO A 26 -15.24 0.83 -5.99
CA PRO A 26 -14.78 2.03 -6.70
C PRO A 26 -14.52 3.26 -5.81
N VAL A 27 -14.47 3.09 -4.48
CA VAL A 27 -14.31 4.20 -3.53
C VAL A 27 -12.85 4.36 -3.14
N ASP A 28 -12.38 5.61 -3.12
CA ASP A 28 -11.08 6.00 -2.57
C ASP A 28 -11.24 6.22 -1.06
N PRO A 29 -10.79 5.29 -0.20
CA PRO A 29 -11.01 5.36 1.22
C PRO A 29 -10.16 6.45 1.88
N HIS A 30 -10.69 6.95 2.99
CA HIS A 30 -9.92 7.69 3.97
C HIS A 30 -8.77 6.83 4.53
N GLU A 31 -7.61 7.44 4.76
CA GLU A 31 -6.38 6.74 5.20
C GLU A 31 -6.57 5.92 6.48
N ALA A 32 -7.51 6.30 7.34
CA ALA A 32 -7.83 5.56 8.57
C ALA A 32 -8.31 4.12 8.30
N VAL A 33 -9.01 3.88 7.18
CA VAL A 33 -9.42 2.54 6.73
C VAL A 33 -8.22 1.73 6.26
N VAL A 34 -7.30 2.39 5.57
CA VAL A 34 -6.03 1.77 5.13
C VAL A 34 -5.16 1.44 6.34
N LEU A 35 -5.06 2.37 7.30
CA LEU A 35 -4.31 2.21 8.53
C LEU A 35 -4.84 1.05 9.38
N SER A 36 -6.16 0.93 9.54
CA SER A 36 -6.75 -0.17 10.32
C SER A 36 -6.46 -1.53 9.68
N THR A 37 -6.44 -1.62 8.35
CA THR A 37 -6.05 -2.85 7.64
C THR A 37 -4.58 -3.19 7.88
N VAL A 38 -3.68 -2.20 7.77
CA VAL A 38 -2.25 -2.39 8.06
C VAL A 38 -2.03 -2.79 9.52
N GLN A 39 -2.77 -2.19 10.46
CA GLN A 39 -2.69 -2.50 11.89
C GLN A 39 -3.16 -3.90 12.26
N GLY A 40 -3.94 -4.56 11.39
CA GLY A 40 -4.24 -6.00 11.52
C GLY A 40 -2.99 -6.87 11.49
N MET A 41 -1.95 -6.45 10.76
CA MET A 41 -0.67 -7.17 10.65
C MET A 41 0.42 -6.52 11.53
N TYR A 42 0.40 -5.20 11.65
CA TYR A 42 1.38 -4.40 12.36
C TYR A 42 0.68 -3.46 13.34
N ARG A 43 0.31 -3.98 14.52
CA ARG A 43 -0.50 -3.24 15.52
C ARG A 43 0.08 -1.88 15.94
N ASP A 44 1.39 -1.72 15.85
CA ASP A 44 2.13 -0.51 16.16
C ASP A 44 2.26 0.47 14.97
N ALA A 45 1.70 0.14 13.81
CA ALA A 45 1.77 0.98 12.62
C ALA A 45 1.11 2.33 12.87
N THR A 46 1.84 3.38 12.47
CA THR A 46 1.39 4.77 12.66
C THR A 46 0.92 5.36 11.35
N ALA A 47 0.11 6.43 11.43
CA ALA A 47 -0.29 7.20 10.24
C ALA A 47 0.93 7.75 9.48
N LEU A 48 2.02 8.13 10.18
CA LEU A 48 3.23 8.61 9.54
C LEU A 48 3.92 7.52 8.71
N GLU A 49 4.01 6.30 9.22
CA GLU A 49 4.53 5.17 8.45
C GLU A 49 3.67 4.90 7.22
N LEU A 50 2.34 4.86 7.38
CA LEU A 50 1.41 4.66 6.26
C LEU A 50 1.60 5.72 5.17
N ARG A 51 1.61 7.01 5.55
CA ARG A 51 1.75 8.12 4.62
C ARG A 51 3.06 8.07 3.82
N ARG A 52 4.16 7.66 4.45
CA ARG A 52 5.45 7.46 3.76
C ARG A 52 5.36 6.38 2.69
N GLU A 53 4.66 5.27 2.97
CA GLU A 53 4.50 4.20 1.99
C GLU A 53 3.48 4.55 0.89
N LEU A 54 2.43 5.33 1.21
CA LEU A 54 1.54 5.92 0.22
C LEU A 54 2.28 6.86 -0.74
N ASP A 55 3.17 7.72 -0.21
CA ASP A 55 4.01 8.60 -1.03
C ASP A 55 4.92 7.79 -1.97
N TYR A 56 5.58 6.74 -1.46
CA TYR A 56 6.39 5.85 -2.29
C TYR A 56 5.58 5.21 -3.43
N LEU A 57 4.38 4.70 -3.11
CA LEU A 57 3.50 4.08 -4.11
C LEU A 57 2.95 5.09 -5.12
N ALA A 58 2.71 6.34 -4.71
CA ALA A 58 2.29 7.42 -5.58
C ALA A 58 3.41 7.82 -6.56
N ASP A 59 4.66 7.86 -6.09
CA ASP A 59 5.84 8.06 -6.94
C ASP A 59 5.98 6.93 -7.98
N ARG A 60 5.64 5.69 -7.57
CA ARG A 60 5.57 4.52 -8.46
C ARG A 60 4.34 4.49 -9.37
N LYS A 61 3.46 5.49 -9.31
CA LYS A 61 2.21 5.59 -10.09
C LYS A 61 1.24 4.44 -9.84
N MET A 62 1.30 3.79 -8.67
CA MET A 62 0.42 2.68 -8.31
C MET A 62 -0.84 3.16 -7.57
N VAL A 63 -0.75 4.29 -6.88
CA VAL A 63 -1.88 4.90 -6.13
C VAL A 63 -1.99 6.39 -6.44
N THR A 64 -3.18 6.93 -6.22
CA THR A 64 -3.44 8.37 -6.09
C THR A 64 -3.58 8.73 -4.62
N VAL A 65 -3.14 9.92 -4.23
CA VAL A 65 -3.24 10.41 -2.85
C VAL A 65 -3.74 11.85 -2.87
N GLU A 66 -4.89 12.08 -2.25
CA GLU A 66 -5.41 13.42 -1.97
C GLU A 66 -5.00 13.81 -0.55
N LYS A 67 -4.16 14.85 -0.44
CA LYS A 67 -3.64 15.36 0.84
C LYS A 67 -4.48 16.55 1.27
N SER A 68 -5.53 16.33 2.04
CA SER A 68 -6.38 17.44 2.51
C SER A 68 -5.59 18.41 3.39
N PRO A 69 -5.76 19.74 3.22
CA PRO A 69 -5.22 20.73 4.16
C PRO A 69 -5.74 20.57 5.59
N SER A 70 -6.92 19.96 5.77
CA SER A 70 -7.49 19.68 7.09
C SER A 70 -6.79 18.54 7.84
N GLY A 71 -5.84 17.84 7.20
CA GLY A 71 -4.99 16.83 7.81
C GLY A 71 -5.15 15.42 7.24
N PRO A 72 -6.37 14.90 7.02
CA PRO A 72 -6.54 13.53 6.58
C PRO A 72 -6.25 13.32 5.09
N TRP A 73 -5.76 12.13 4.76
CA TRP A 73 -5.52 11.73 3.38
C TRP A 73 -6.62 10.79 2.88
N SER A 74 -6.94 10.87 1.60
CA SER A 74 -7.68 9.84 0.87
C SER A 74 -6.76 9.23 -0.17
N ALA A 75 -6.87 7.93 -0.40
CA ALA A 75 -6.04 7.24 -1.38
C ALA A 75 -6.89 6.35 -2.28
N GLY A 76 -6.54 6.32 -3.57
CA GLY A 76 -7.14 5.47 -4.58
C GLY A 76 -6.10 4.58 -5.23
N ILE A 77 -6.54 3.50 -5.88
CA ILE A 77 -5.66 2.65 -6.69
C ILE A 77 -5.75 3.02 -8.16
N THR A 78 -4.61 3.12 -8.83
CA THR A 78 -4.54 3.36 -10.27
C THR A 78 -4.70 2.06 -11.06
N SER A 79 -4.83 2.14 -12.39
CA SER A 79 -4.77 0.94 -13.25
C SER A 79 -3.49 0.13 -13.04
N LEU A 80 -2.32 0.78 -12.95
CA LEU A 80 -1.07 0.09 -12.67
C LEU A 80 -1.08 -0.63 -11.32
N GLY A 81 -1.66 -0.02 -10.28
CA GLY A 81 -1.82 -0.66 -8.98
C GLY A 81 -2.69 -1.91 -9.05
N VAL A 82 -3.80 -1.83 -9.80
CA VAL A 82 -4.69 -2.97 -10.07
C VAL A 82 -3.94 -4.08 -10.80
N ASP A 83 -3.23 -3.75 -11.89
CA ASP A 83 -2.47 -4.72 -12.68
C ASP A 83 -1.39 -5.43 -11.84
N ILE A 84 -0.78 -4.72 -10.89
CA ILE A 84 0.19 -5.30 -9.95
C ILE A 84 -0.47 -6.29 -8.99
N VAL A 85 -1.64 -5.93 -8.44
CA VAL A 85 -2.40 -6.79 -7.51
C VAL A 85 -2.95 -8.02 -8.23
N GLU A 86 -3.41 -7.87 -9.46
CA GLU A 86 -4.00 -8.93 -10.28
C GLU A 86 -2.95 -9.78 -11.02
N TYR A 87 -1.65 -9.50 -10.81
CA TYR A 87 -0.54 -10.20 -11.47
C TYR A 87 -0.56 -10.07 -13.00
N ALA A 88 -1.21 -9.04 -13.54
CA ALA A 88 -1.23 -8.75 -14.98
C ALA A 88 0.12 -8.20 -15.48
N VAL A 89 0.92 -7.61 -14.58
CA VAL A 89 2.25 -7.07 -14.89
C VAL A 89 3.30 -7.47 -13.84
N GLU A 90 4.57 -7.31 -14.22
CA GLU A 90 5.71 -7.52 -13.33
C GLU A 90 5.77 -6.49 -12.21
N CYS A 91 6.04 -6.95 -10.98
CA CYS A 91 6.19 -6.09 -9.83
C CYS A 91 7.67 -5.87 -9.50
N ARG A 92 8.15 -4.63 -9.70
CA ARG A 92 9.51 -4.26 -9.31
C ARG A 92 9.70 -4.39 -7.80
N ALA A 93 10.94 -4.72 -7.40
CA ALA A 93 11.38 -4.83 -6.01
C ALA A 93 10.95 -3.64 -5.14
N GLY A 94 10.83 -3.87 -3.83
CA GLY A 94 10.30 -2.88 -2.90
C GLY A 94 8.82 -3.06 -2.57
N ILE A 95 8.17 -4.13 -3.03
CA ILE A 95 6.82 -4.53 -2.60
C ILE A 95 6.85 -6.03 -2.35
N ALA A 96 6.33 -6.49 -1.22
CA ALA A 96 6.29 -7.89 -0.86
C ALA A 96 5.10 -8.61 -1.54
N ARG A 97 4.96 -8.45 -2.86
CA ARG A 97 3.96 -9.20 -3.63
C ARG A 97 4.39 -10.67 -3.62
N PRO A 98 3.56 -11.61 -3.14
CA PRO A 98 3.87 -13.04 -3.18
C PRO A 98 4.16 -13.52 -4.61
N GLU A 99 4.95 -14.58 -4.77
CA GLU A 99 5.08 -15.23 -6.08
C GLU A 99 3.85 -16.12 -6.34
N LYS A 100 3.35 -16.09 -7.58
CA LYS A 100 2.23 -16.95 -8.01
C LYS A 100 2.82 -18.19 -8.69
N TYR A 101 2.56 -19.36 -8.12
CA TYR A 101 3.14 -20.65 -8.57
C TYR A 101 2.19 -21.51 -9.42
N TRP A 102 1.05 -20.96 -9.84
CA TRP A 102 -0.03 -21.64 -10.58
C TRP A 102 -0.68 -20.67 -11.57
#